data_AF-A0A5C2SNP3-F1
#
_entry.id   AF-A0A5C2SNP3-F1
#
_cell.length_a   1.000
_cell.length_b   1.000
_cell.length_c   1.000
_cell.angle_alpha   90.00
_cell.angle_beta   90.00
_cell.angle_gamma   90.00
#
_symmetry.space_group_name_H-M   'P 1'
#
loop_
_entity.id
_entity.type
_entity.pdbx_description
1 polymer ?
#
loop_
_entity_poly.entity_id
_entity_poly.type
_entity_poly.pdbx_seq_one_letter_code
_entity_poly.pdbx_strand_id
1 'polypeptide(L)'
;MLVLHPSSQCDVCLEGYYASKEPVLIPCGHTFCNRCLLSLPKAACPLCRSRFDHDDVRRVHVDKTQLPPSTPSLSFADIDAARRLQTQSTRLVLHGGSTDEYRELIGELGNWLETQYAQEVRYVSPSSTVRSSCVAFSINLAS
;
A
#
# COMPACT_ATOMS: atom_id res chain seq x y z
N MET A 1 -6.26 -9.23 -22.64
CA MET A 1 -6.75 -8.27 -21.64
C MET A 1 -5.88 -8.43 -20.41
N LEU A 2 -5.33 -7.36 -19.84
CA LEU A 2 -4.49 -7.45 -18.65
C LEU A 2 -5.39 -7.46 -17.41
N VAL A 3 -5.28 -8.51 -16.62
CA VAL A 3 -5.97 -8.63 -15.32
C VAL A 3 -5.01 -8.15 -14.25
N LEU A 4 -5.42 -7.14 -13.47
CA LEU A 4 -4.66 -6.70 -12.32
C LEU A 4 -5.04 -7.51 -11.09
N HIS A 5 -4.04 -7.88 -10.31
CA HIS A 5 -4.29 -8.40 -8.97
C HIS A 5 -4.87 -7.27 -8.09
N PRO A 6 -5.78 -7.53 -7.14
CA PRO A 6 -6.35 -6.51 -6.26
C PRO A 6 -5.32 -5.69 -5.47
N SER A 7 -4.14 -6.27 -5.19
CA SER A 7 -3.03 -5.58 -4.53
C SER A 7 -2.11 -4.80 -5.49
N SER A 8 -2.45 -4.70 -6.77
CA SER A 8 -1.65 -3.95 -7.74
C SER A 8 -1.80 -2.46 -7.48
N GLN A 9 -0.68 -1.79 -7.23
CA GLN A 9 -0.63 -0.38 -6.84
C GLN A 9 0.46 0.37 -7.58
N CYS A 10 0.34 1.69 -7.59
CA CYS A 10 1.37 2.56 -8.16
C CYS A 10 2.56 2.68 -7.22
N ASP A 11 3.78 2.43 -7.71
CA ASP A 11 5.01 2.52 -6.89
C ASP A 11 5.40 3.94 -6.45
N VAL A 12 4.66 4.97 -6.90
CA VAL A 12 4.90 6.37 -6.50
C VAL A 12 3.95 6.82 -5.39
N CYS A 13 2.64 6.59 -5.54
CA CYS A 13 1.64 7.01 -4.54
C CYS A 13 1.13 5.86 -3.67
N LEU A 14 1.51 4.62 -3.97
CA LEU A 14 1.09 3.40 -3.28
C LEU A 14 -0.44 3.18 -3.25
N GLU A 15 -1.16 3.85 -4.14
CA GLU A 15 -2.61 3.66 -4.31
C GLU A 15 -2.88 2.60 -5.37
N GLY A 16 -3.91 1.78 -5.16
CA GLY A 16 -4.31 0.75 -6.10
C GLY A 16 -4.95 1.29 -7.37
N TYR A 17 -4.92 0.48 -8.44
CA TYR A 17 -5.43 0.86 -9.77
C TYR A 17 -6.96 0.71 -9.93
N TYR A 18 -7.70 0.73 -8.82
CA TYR A 18 -9.13 0.36 -8.74
C TYR A 18 -10.13 1.52 -8.92
N ALA A 19 -9.71 2.66 -9.47
CA ALA A 19 -10.60 3.82 -9.69
C ALA A 19 -10.16 4.71 -10.88
N SER A 20 -9.97 6.01 -10.64
CA SER A 20 -9.48 7.03 -11.58
C SER A 20 -7.96 6.98 -11.79
N LYS A 21 -7.27 6.13 -11.03
CA LYS A 21 -5.82 5.90 -11.14
C LYS A 21 -5.56 4.84 -12.19
N GLU A 22 -5.62 5.23 -13.46
CA GLU A 22 -5.32 4.31 -14.55
C GLU A 22 -3.81 4.06 -14.67
N PRO A 23 -3.40 2.78 -14.80
CA PRO A 23 -2.01 2.43 -15.05
C PRO A 23 -1.58 2.85 -16.46
N VAL A 24 -0.38 3.42 -16.52
CA VAL A 24 0.33 3.74 -17.76
C VAL A 24 1.68 3.05 -17.75
N LEU A 25 2.05 2.49 -18.90
CA LEU A 25 3.32 1.82 -19.15
C LEU A 25 4.26 2.82 -19.84
N ILE A 26 5.51 2.89 -19.36
CA ILE A 26 6.59 3.62 -20.03
C ILE A 26 7.53 2.63 -20.76
N PRO A 27 8.38 3.08 -21.72
CA PRO A 27 9.19 2.21 -22.58
C PRO A 27 10.08 1.20 -21.86
N CYS A 28 10.51 1.50 -20.64
CA CYS A 28 11.32 0.56 -19.85
C CYS A 28 10.51 -0.57 -19.17
N GLY A 29 9.19 -0.61 -19.36
CA GLY A 29 8.31 -1.67 -18.87
C GLY A 29 7.74 -1.45 -17.46
N HIS A 30 8.14 -0.39 -16.75
CA HIS A 30 7.55 -0.05 -15.45
C HIS A 30 6.20 0.64 -15.61
N THR A 31 5.31 0.45 -14.62
CA THR A 31 3.93 0.95 -14.66
C THR A 31 3.67 1.91 -13.50
N PHE A 32 3.02 3.04 -13.78
CA PHE A 32 2.66 4.05 -12.78
C PHE A 32 1.23 4.53 -13.01
N CYS A 33 0.60 5.22 -12.06
CA CYS A 33 -0.66 5.90 -12.37
C CYS A 33 -0.38 7.17 -13.19
N ASN A 34 -1.29 7.51 -14.11
CA ASN A 34 -1.11 8.66 -15.01
C ASN A 34 -0.80 9.97 -14.25
N ARG A 35 -1.47 10.21 -13.12
CA ARG A 35 -1.24 11.39 -12.26
C ARG A 35 0.20 11.46 -11.77
N CYS A 36 0.74 10.36 -11.23
CA CYS A 36 2.10 10.32 -10.73
C CYS A 36 3.13 10.50 -11.84
N LEU A 37 2.89 9.93 -13.03
CA LEU A 37 3.79 10.10 -14.16
C LEU A 37 3.88 11.56 -14.62
N LEU A 38 2.75 12.28 -14.68
CA LEU A 38 2.69 13.70 -15.04
C LEU A 38 3.29 14.62 -13.97
N SER A 39 3.32 14.19 -12.71
CA SER A 39 3.96 14.93 -11.61
C SER A 39 5.47 14.76 -11.54
N LEU A 40 6.08 13.92 -12.40
CA LEU A 40 7.53 13.71 -12.36
C LEU A 40 8.27 14.97 -12.82
N PRO A 41 9.31 15.41 -12.11
CA PRO A 41 10.08 16.59 -12.50
C PRO A 41 10.94 16.36 -13.75
N LYS A 42 11.18 15.10 -14.12
CA LYS A 42 11.96 14.68 -15.29
C LYS A 42 11.29 13.48 -15.93
N ALA A 43 11.35 13.39 -17.25
CA ALA A 43 10.90 12.22 -18.01
C ALA A 43 11.91 11.06 -17.88
N ALA A 44 12.03 10.53 -16.65
CA ALA A 44 12.88 9.41 -16.29
C ALA A 44 12.15 8.49 -15.31
N CYS A 45 12.28 7.18 -15.52
CA CYS A 45 11.64 6.17 -14.68
C CYS A 45 12.11 6.29 -13.21
N PRO A 46 11.20 6.38 -12.22
CA PRO A 46 11.55 6.38 -10.80
C PRO A 46 12.32 5.14 -10.34
N LEU A 47 12.13 3.99 -11.01
CA LEU A 47 12.69 2.70 -10.58
C LEU A 47 14.05 2.41 -11.23
N CYS A 48 14.13 2.50 -12.57
CA CYS A 48 15.36 2.15 -13.31
C CYS A 48 16.08 3.35 -13.93
N ARG A 49 15.53 4.56 -13.80
CA ARG A 49 16.12 5.83 -14.30
C ARG A 49 16.26 5.93 -15.83
N SER A 50 15.75 4.97 -16.59
CA SER A 50 15.65 5.09 -18.06
C SER A 50 14.85 6.32 -18.44
N ARG A 51 15.38 7.11 -19.37
CA ARG A 51 14.66 8.25 -19.96
C ARG A 51 13.55 7.74 -20.88
N PHE A 52 12.49 8.52 -20.99
CA PHE A 52 11.38 8.23 -21.89
C PHE A 52 10.81 9.54 -22.46
N ASP A 53 10.08 9.43 -23.57
CA ASP A 53 9.24 10.52 -24.07
C ASP A 53 7.79 10.31 -23.59
N HIS A 54 7.07 11.40 -23.33
CA HIS A 54 5.65 11.33 -22.99
C HIS A 54 4.80 10.75 -24.14
N ASP A 55 5.24 10.92 -25.39
CA ASP A 55 4.59 10.34 -26.57
C ASP A 55 4.72 8.82 -26.63
N ASP A 56 5.70 8.23 -25.93
CA ASP A 56 5.90 6.78 -25.85
C ASP A 56 5.12 6.13 -24.70
N VAL A 57 4.43 6.92 -23.88
CA VAL A 57 3.61 6.41 -22.78
C VAL A 57 2.36 5.72 -23.35
N ARG A 58 2.02 4.56 -22.80
CA ARG A 58 0.87 3.76 -23.24
C ARG A 58 -0.09 3.53 -22.08
N ARG A 59 -1.36 3.85 -22.27
CA ARG A 59 -2.41 3.48 -21.29
C ARG A 59 -2.61 1.98 -21.32
N VAL A 60 -2.63 1.37 -20.14
CA VAL A 60 -2.88 -0.06 -19.99
C VAL A 60 -4.39 -0.26 -19.81
N HIS A 61 -5.01 -0.98 -20.73
CA HIS A 61 -6.42 -1.34 -20.59
C HIS A 61 -6.56 -2.49 -19.57
N VAL A 62 -7.19 -2.17 -18.44
CA VAL A 62 -7.42 -3.09 -17.34
C VAL A 62 -8.89 -3.45 -17.27
N ASP A 63 -9.18 -4.73 -17.07
CA ASP A 63 -10.53 -5.17 -16.74
C ASP A 63 -10.90 -4.74 -15.31
N LYS A 64 -11.87 -3.82 -15.21
CA LYS A 64 -12.36 -3.29 -13.93
C LYS A 64 -13.52 -4.11 -13.36
N THR A 65 -13.92 -5.21 -13.99
CA THR A 65 -15.05 -6.04 -13.54
C THR A 65 -14.75 -6.86 -12.27
N GLN A 66 -13.48 -6.98 -11.87
CA GLN A 66 -13.07 -7.64 -10.61
C GLN A 66 -12.50 -6.68 -9.56
N LEU A 67 -12.89 -5.42 -9.60
CA LEU A 67 -12.53 -4.50 -8.54
C LEU A 67 -13.30 -4.86 -7.28
N PRO A 68 -12.62 -5.14 -6.14
CA PRO A 68 -13.33 -5.26 -4.89
C PRO A 68 -14.15 -3.98 -4.68
N PRO A 69 -15.37 -4.06 -4.11
CA PRO A 69 -16.15 -2.89 -3.78
C PRO A 69 -15.26 -1.91 -3.02
N SER A 70 -15.27 -0.65 -3.46
CA SER A 70 -14.48 0.49 -3.00
C SER A 70 -13.93 0.33 -1.60
N THR A 71 -12.62 0.50 -1.42
CA THR A 71 -11.88 0.74 -0.16
C THR A 71 -12.56 0.18 1.09
N PRO A 72 -12.01 -0.83 1.81
CA PRO A 72 -12.62 -1.30 3.05
C PRO A 72 -12.98 -0.08 3.88
N SER A 73 -14.28 0.11 4.12
CA SER A 73 -14.77 1.25 4.91
C SER A 73 -14.20 1.04 6.31
N LEU A 74 -13.05 1.66 6.58
CA LEU A 74 -12.44 1.62 7.89
C LEU A 74 -13.47 2.14 8.88
N SER A 75 -13.67 1.43 9.98
CA SER A 75 -14.61 1.91 10.98
C SER A 75 -14.11 3.23 11.55
N PHE A 76 -15.01 4.05 12.07
CA PHE A 76 -14.60 5.27 12.75
C PHE A 76 -13.59 4.98 13.88
N ALA A 77 -13.73 3.83 14.55
CA ALA A 77 -12.79 3.37 15.57
C ALA A 77 -11.40 3.09 15.01
N ASP A 78 -11.29 2.47 13.83
CA ASP A 78 -10.00 2.21 13.18
C ASP A 78 -9.30 3.51 12.79
N ILE A 79 -10.06 4.48 12.26
CA ILE A 79 -9.55 5.79 11.88
C ILE A 79 -9.04 6.55 13.12
N ASP A 80 -9.79 6.53 14.21
CA ASP A 80 -9.40 7.18 15.46
C ASP A 80 -8.15 6.53 16.07
N ALA A 81 -8.12 5.20 16.12
CA ALA A 81 -6.96 4.44 16.59
C ALA A 81 -5.70 4.77 15.76
N ALA A 82 -5.80 4.78 14.42
CA ALA A 82 -4.70 5.15 13.54
C ALA A 82 -4.18 6.56 13.83
N ARG A 83 -5.09 7.53 14.03
CA ARG A 83 -4.73 8.92 14.34
C ARG A 83 -4.02 9.03 15.69
N ARG A 84 -4.48 8.31 16.71
CA ARG A 84 -3.85 8.29 18.03
C ARG A 84 -2.44 7.74 17.98
N LEU A 85 -2.26 6.58 17.34
CA LEU A 85 -0.96 5.93 17.18
C LEU A 85 0.02 6.81 16.39
N GLN A 86 -0.45 7.46 15.32
CA GLN A 86 0.35 8.41 14.54
C GLN A 86 0.76 9.63 15.37
N THR A 87 -0.11 10.11 16.25
CA THR A 87 0.19 11.25 17.13
C THR A 87 1.26 10.87 18.16
N GLN A 88 1.15 9.68 18.76
CA GLN A 88 2.16 9.17 19.71
C GLN A 88 3.51 8.91 19.04
N SER A 89 3.52 8.31 17.83
CA SER A 89 4.76 8.09 17.09
C SER A 89 5.46 9.41 16.75
N THR A 90 4.70 10.41 16.31
CA THR A 90 5.22 11.75 16.03
C THR A 90 5.79 12.38 17.30
N ARG A 91 5.09 12.30 18.44
CA ARG A 91 5.55 12.83 19.73
C ARG A 91 6.89 12.21 20.13
N LEU A 92 7.00 10.89 20.09
CA LEU A 92 8.20 10.17 20.49
C LEU A 92 9.39 10.40 19.54
N VAL A 93 9.14 10.54 18.23
CA VAL A 93 10.20 10.85 17.26
C VAL A 93 10.73 12.26 17.44
N LEU A 94 9.86 13.25 17.67
CA LEU A 94 10.27 14.66 17.74
C LEU A 94 10.86 15.06 19.08
N HIS A 95 10.33 14.53 20.18
CA HIS A 95 10.70 14.96 21.53
C HIS A 95 11.53 13.93 22.30
N GLY A 96 11.74 12.74 21.72
CA GLY A 96 12.31 11.61 22.42
C GLY A 96 11.33 10.98 23.43
N GLY A 97 11.72 9.83 23.97
CA GLY A 97 10.99 9.14 25.02
C GLY A 97 11.85 8.10 25.71
N SER A 98 11.31 7.51 26.77
CA SER A 98 11.94 6.37 27.43
C SER A 98 11.83 5.10 26.58
N THR A 99 12.73 4.14 26.80
CA THR A 99 12.68 2.83 26.15
C THR A 99 11.34 2.13 26.36
N ASP A 100 10.74 2.29 27.54
CA ASP A 100 9.44 1.68 27.86
C ASP A 100 8.31 2.30 27.03
N GLU A 101 8.29 3.62 26.83
CA GLU A 101 7.31 4.29 25.97
C GLU A 101 7.44 3.86 24.50
N TYR A 102 8.67 3.66 24.00
CA TYR A 102 8.86 3.11 22.65
C TYR A 102 8.36 1.66 22.56
N ARG A 103 8.64 0.83 23.57
CA ARG A 103 8.17 -0.57 23.62
C ARG A 103 6.65 -0.66 23.66
N GLU A 104 6.01 0.18 24.47
CA GLU A 104 4.55 0.26 24.57
C GLU A 104 3.93 0.66 23.23
N LEU A 105 4.43 1.75 22.61
CA LEU A 105 3.95 2.17 21.29
C LEU A 105 4.12 1.07 20.23
N ILE A 106 5.26 0.39 20.18
CA ILE A 106 5.49 -0.69 19.22
C ILE A 106 4.49 -1.83 19.46
N GLY A 107 4.22 -2.17 20.72
CA GLY A 107 3.21 -3.19 21.07
C GLY A 107 1.79 -2.79 20.65
N GLU A 108 1.37 -1.57 20.94
CA GLU A 108 0.06 -1.05 20.54
C GLU A 108 -0.09 -1.01 19.02
N LEU A 109 0.95 -0.55 18.31
CA LEU A 109 0.96 -0.49 16.84
C LEU A 109 0.87 -1.90 16.24
N GLY A 110 1.63 -2.86 16.77
CA GLY A 110 1.59 -4.25 16.34
C GLY A 110 0.20 -4.88 16.50
N ASN A 111 -0.37 -4.76 17.70
CA ASN A 111 -1.71 -5.27 18.00
C ASN A 111 -2.78 -4.66 17.08
N TRP A 112 -2.70 -3.35 16.84
CA TRP A 112 -3.62 -2.69 15.93
C TRP A 112 -3.44 -3.18 14.49
N LEU A 113 -2.21 -3.29 13.98
CA LEU A 113 -1.95 -3.77 12.62
C LEU A 113 -2.45 -5.19 12.38
N GLU A 114 -2.36 -6.08 13.37
CA GLU A 114 -2.92 -7.44 13.27
C GLU A 114 -4.43 -7.43 12.99
N THR A 115 -5.18 -6.51 13.60
CA THR A 115 -6.63 -6.37 13.36
C THR A 115 -6.93 -5.90 11.94
N GLN A 116 -6.08 -5.04 11.37
CA GLN A 116 -6.28 -4.48 10.03
C GLN A 116 -5.89 -5.50 8.94
N TYR A 117 -4.81 -6.27 9.13
CA TYR A 117 -4.39 -7.30 8.19
C TYR A 117 -5.41 -8.46 8.10
N ALA A 118 -6.05 -8.81 9.22
CA ALA A 118 -7.16 -9.77 9.22
C ALA A 118 -8.37 -9.28 8.39
N GLN A 119 -8.57 -7.97 8.28
CA GLN A 119 -9.64 -7.37 7.48
C GLN A 119 -9.27 -7.27 5.99
N GLU A 120 -8.01 -6.98 5.66
CA GLU A 120 -7.49 -7.02 4.29
C GLU A 120 -7.56 -8.42 3.68
N VAL A 121 -7.15 -9.46 4.42
CA VAL A 121 -7.19 -10.87 3.94
C VAL A 121 -8.64 -11.34 3.70
N ARG A 122 -9.60 -10.88 4.51
CA ARG A 122 -11.04 -11.18 4.31
C ARG A 122 -11.60 -10.57 3.03
N TYR A 123 -11.08 -9.41 2.59
CA TYR A 123 -11.52 -8.72 1.38
C TYR A 123 -10.99 -9.37 0.08
N VAL A 124 -9.89 -10.13 0.15
CA VAL A 124 -9.22 -10.74 -1.01
C VAL A 124 -9.77 -12.13 -1.37
N SER A 125 -10.71 -12.67 -0.60
CA SER A 125 -11.23 -14.03 -0.83
C SER A 125 -12.60 -14.05 -1.53
N PRO A 126 -12.70 -14.30 -2.85
CA PRO A 126 -13.88 -14.92 -3.42
C PRO A 126 -13.73 -16.45 -3.29
N SER A 127 -14.53 -17.05 -2.41
CA SER A 127 -14.93 -18.46 -2.45
C SER A 127 -13.95 -19.44 -3.12
N SER A 128 -12.79 -19.72 -2.52
CA SER A 128 -12.16 -21.04 -2.62
C SER A 128 -11.04 -21.18 -1.60
N THR A 129 -11.00 -22.37 -1.02
CA THR A 129 -10.15 -22.84 0.04
C THR A 129 -8.66 -22.66 -0.28
N VAL A 130 -8.04 -21.59 0.21
CA VAL A 130 -6.58 -21.54 0.33
C VAL A 130 -6.26 -21.57 1.81
N ARG A 131 -5.68 -22.70 2.24
CA ARG A 131 -5.27 -22.96 3.61
C ARG A 131 -4.39 -21.82 4.10
N SER A 132 -4.79 -21.26 5.24
CA SER A 132 -4.01 -20.36 6.07
C SER A 132 -2.63 -20.97 6.34
N SER A 133 -1.59 -20.37 5.78
CA SER A 133 -0.25 -20.47 6.34
C SER A 133 0.06 -19.10 6.92
N CYS A 134 -0.03 -19.02 8.25
CA CYS A 134 0.43 -17.90 9.04
C CYS A 134 1.78 -17.42 8.52
N VAL A 135 1.83 -16.17 8.05
CA VAL A 135 3.10 -15.46 7.95
C VAL A 135 3.45 -15.04 9.38
N ALA A 136 4.02 -15.99 10.13
CA ALA A 136 4.61 -15.70 11.42
C ALA A 136 5.77 -14.73 11.19
N PHE A 137 5.56 -13.45 11.47
CA PHE A 137 6.63 -12.48 11.54
C PHE A 137 7.38 -12.72 12.86
N SER A 138 8.21 -13.76 12.88
CA SER A 138 9.10 -14.05 14.01
C SER A 138 10.19 -12.99 14.04
N ILE A 139 9.97 -11.92 14.80
CA ILE A 139 11.04 -11.02 15.21
C ILE A 139 11.86 -11.77 16.28
N ASN A 140 12.81 -12.59 15.84
CA ASN A 140 13.82 -13.14 16.73
C ASN A 140 14.77 -12.01 17.16
N LEU A 141 14.50 -11.39 18.31
CA LEU A 141 15.56 -10.75 19.09
C LEU A 141 16.26 -11.85 19.88
N ALA A 142 17.42 -12.29 19.39
CA ALA A 142 18.37 -13.05 20.17
C ALA A 142 19.72 -12.32 20.18
N SER A 143 20.07 -11.89 21.40
CA SER A 143 21.40 -11.58 21.96
C SER A 143 22.12 -10.31 21.50
#